data_AF-A0A026W9V5-F1
#
_entry.id   AF-A0A026W9V5-F1
#
_cell.length_a   1.000
_cell.length_b   1.000
_cell.length_c   1.000
_cell.angle_alpha   90.00
_cell.angle_beta   90.00
_cell.angle_gamma   90.00
#
_symmetry.space_group_name_H-M   'P 1'
#
loop_
_entity.id
_entity.type
_entity.pdbx_description
1 polymer ?
#
loop_
_entity_poly.entity_id
_entity_poly.type
_entity_poly.pdbx_seq_one_letter_code
_entity_poly.pdbx_strand_id
1 'polypeptide(L)'
;LCHCKNISERNSGIKFFRFPKDPEMSKLWIKVCNRTINRTADELYKNYRICSVHFNENMYLNDIRSRLLPRAIPNAITPNVMANNDTCIIPQSNIQ
;
A
#
# COMPACT_ATOMS: atom_id res chain seq x y z
N LEU A 1 11.78 4.29 -8.49
CA LEU A 1 11.02 3.03 -8.27
C LEU A 1 10.88 2.83 -6.76
N CYS A 2 9.82 2.16 -6.31
CA CYS A 2 9.52 2.00 -4.89
C CYS A 2 10.27 0.81 -4.28
N HIS A 3 11.47 0.98 -3.70
CA HIS A 3 12.27 -0.10 -3.07
C HIS A 3 11.69 -0.66 -1.76
N CYS A 4 10.39 -0.92 -1.71
CA CYS A 4 9.75 -1.48 -0.53
C CYS A 4 9.86 -3.01 -0.55
N LYS A 5 10.74 -3.55 0.30
CA LYS A 5 10.89 -5.00 0.55
C LYS A 5 10.18 -5.45 1.82
N ASN A 6 9.32 -4.60 2.39
CA ASN A 6 8.63 -4.87 3.65
C ASN A 6 7.57 -5.94 3.44
N ILE A 7 7.87 -7.18 3.79
CA ILE A 7 6.97 -8.34 3.68
C ILE A 7 6.53 -8.89 5.04
N SER A 8 6.45 -8.01 6.04
CA SER A 8 6.39 -8.26 7.49
C SER A 8 7.56 -9.11 8.00
N GLU A 9 8.51 -8.46 8.65
CA GLU A 9 9.34 -9.14 9.64
C GLU A 9 8.61 -9.06 10.98
N ARG A 10 8.55 -10.19 11.72
CA ARG A 10 7.77 -10.37 12.96
C ARG A 10 8.00 -9.29 14.03
N ASN A 11 9.09 -8.52 13.94
CA ASN A 11 9.48 -7.45 14.87
C ASN A 11 9.58 -6.05 14.24
N SER A 12 9.16 -5.85 12.99
CA SER A 12 9.37 -4.56 12.29
C SER A 12 8.42 -3.43 12.71
N GLY A 13 7.33 -3.74 13.41
CA GLY A 13 6.28 -2.74 13.74
C GLY A 13 5.50 -2.23 12.53
N ILE A 14 5.78 -2.75 11.34
CA ILE A 14 5.15 -2.35 10.08
C ILE A 14 3.76 -2.96 9.99
N LYS A 15 2.77 -2.13 9.62
CA LYS A 15 1.38 -2.56 9.43
C LYS A 15 1.04 -2.64 7.96
N PHE A 16 0.12 -3.51 7.60
CA PHE A 16 -0.31 -3.73 6.22
C PHE A 16 -1.79 -3.40 6.07
N PHE A 17 -2.09 -2.48 5.17
CA PHE A 17 -3.45 -1.97 4.95
C PHE A 17 -4.05 -2.57 3.69
N ARG A 18 -5.33 -2.94 3.81
CA ARG A 18 -6.17 -3.38 2.70
C ARG A 18 -6.42 -2.23 1.74
N PHE A 19 -6.57 -2.59 0.46
CA PHE A 19 -7.15 -1.68 -0.52
C PHE A 19 -8.55 -1.25 -0.07
N PRO A 20 -9.00 -0.03 -0.40
CA PRO A 20 -10.37 0.41 -0.17
C PRO A 20 -11.37 -0.46 -0.95
N LYS A 21 -12.54 -0.74 -0.37
CA LYS A 21 -13.64 -1.36 -1.13
C LYS A 21 -14.20 -0.45 -2.21
N ASP A 22 -14.00 0.86 -2.06
CA ASP A 22 -14.36 1.85 -3.05
C ASP A 22 -13.50 1.69 -4.32
N PRO A 23 -14.10 1.49 -5.51
CA PRO A 23 -13.36 1.27 -6.74
C PRO A 23 -12.51 2.46 -7.20
N GLU A 24 -12.96 3.69 -6.94
CA GLU A 24 -12.23 4.90 -7.36
C GLU A 24 -10.96 5.08 -6.53
N MET A 25 -11.06 4.92 -5.22
CA MET A 25 -9.93 4.95 -4.30
C MET A 25 -8.96 3.80 -4.57
N SER A 26 -9.46 2.60 -4.88
CA SER A 26 -8.61 1.47 -5.29
C SER A 26 -7.81 1.77 -6.56
N LYS A 27 -8.45 2.36 -7.59
CA LYS A 27 -7.77 2.80 -8.81
C LYS A 27 -6.74 3.89 -8.52
N LEU A 28 -7.06 4.82 -7.62
CA LEU A 28 -6.15 5.88 -7.22
C LEU A 28 -4.91 5.31 -6.52
N TRP A 29 -5.07 4.36 -5.61
CA TRP A 29 -3.96 3.67 -4.97
C TRP A 29 -3.05 2.99 -6.00
N ILE A 30 -3.61 2.26 -6.96
CA ILE A 30 -2.85 1.62 -8.05
C ILE A 30 -2.07 2.66 -8.87
N LYS A 31 -2.73 3.76 -9.24
CA LYS A 31 -2.15 4.84 -10.03
C LYS A 31 -0.98 5.50 -9.31
N VAL A 32 -1.16 5.83 -8.04
CA VAL A 32 -0.12 6.47 -7.21
C VAL A 32 1.08 5.54 -6.98
N CYS A 33 0.81 4.24 -6.85
CA CYS A 33 1.82 3.19 -6.78
C CYS A 33 2.52 2.90 -8.12
N ASN A 34 2.15 3.60 -9.20
CA ASN A 34 2.65 3.42 -10.56
C ASN A 34 2.65 1.94 -11.02
N ARG A 35 1.53 1.26 -10.76
CA ARG A 35 1.33 -0.16 -11.02
C ARG A 35 0.23 -0.36 -12.04
N THR A 36 0.34 -1.43 -12.83
CA THR A 36 -0.75 -1.90 -13.68
C THR A 36 -1.29 -3.19 -13.07
N ILE A 37 -2.42 -3.11 -12.37
CA ILE A 37 -3.13 -4.27 -11.82
C ILE A 37 -4.54 -4.27 -12.40
N ASN A 38 -4.84 -5.27 -13.23
CA ASN A 38 -6.17 -5.44 -13.82
C ASN A 38 -7.00 -6.39 -12.94
N ARG A 39 -7.52 -5.87 -11.82
CA ARG A 39 -8.32 -6.61 -10.83
C ARG A 39 -9.46 -5.74 -10.31
N THR A 40 -10.52 -6.38 -9.84
CA THR A 40 -11.66 -5.70 -9.21
C THR A 40 -11.28 -5.14 -7.83
N ALA A 41 -12.04 -4.15 -7.34
CA ALA A 41 -11.84 -3.59 -6.00
C ALA A 41 -11.96 -4.66 -4.88
N ASP A 42 -12.83 -5.64 -5.06
CA ASP A 42 -12.98 -6.76 -4.11
C ASP A 42 -11.75 -7.69 -4.11
N GLU A 43 -11.22 -8.05 -5.28
CA GLU A 43 -9.98 -8.81 -5.39
C GLU A 43 -8.80 -8.04 -4.79
N LEU A 44 -8.72 -6.73 -5.02
CA LEU A 44 -7.70 -5.85 -4.43
C LEU A 44 -7.80 -5.84 -2.91
N TYR A 45 -9.01 -5.62 -2.38
CA TYR A 45 -9.30 -5.63 -0.94
C TYR A 45 -8.90 -6.96 -0.29
N LYS A 46 -9.19 -8.09 -0.92
CA LYS A 46 -8.89 -9.42 -0.38
C LYS A 46 -7.40 -9.74 -0.45
N ASN A 47 -6.79 -9.53 -1.61
CA ASN A 47 -5.53 -10.16 -1.96
C ASN A 47 -4.31 -9.24 -1.90
N TYR A 48 -4.49 -7.93 -1.79
CA TYR A 48 -3.36 -6.99 -1.88
C TYR A 48 -3.31 -6.01 -0.70
N ARG A 49 -2.10 -5.63 -0.32
CA ARG A 49 -1.82 -4.71 0.78
C ARG A 49 -0.76 -3.68 0.41
N ILE A 50 -0.76 -2.60 1.17
CA ILE A 50 0.29 -1.58 1.18
C ILE A 50 0.75 -1.39 2.62
N CYS A 51 2.06 -1.29 2.84
CA CYS A 51 2.60 -1.13 4.19
C CYS A 51 2.47 0.31 4.72
N SER A 52 2.53 0.46 6.05
CA SER A 52 2.27 1.70 6.77
C SER A 52 3.20 2.86 6.39
N VAL A 53 4.42 2.57 5.94
CA VAL A 53 5.40 3.61 5.55
C VAL A 53 4.98 4.40 4.31
N HIS A 54 3.96 3.94 3.58
CA HIS A 54 3.45 4.63 2.41
C HIS A 54 2.33 5.63 2.73
N PHE A 55 1.90 5.78 3.98
CA PHE A 55 0.86 6.76 4.35
C PHE A 55 1.43 7.80 5.31
N ASN A 56 1.08 9.06 5.08
CA ASN A 56 1.44 10.15 5.99
C ASN A 56 0.76 10.00 7.35
N GLU A 57 1.36 10.56 8.39
CA GLU A 57 0.87 10.44 9.77
C GLU A 57 -0.53 11.03 9.95
N ASN A 58 -0.87 12.07 9.19
CA ASN A 58 -2.19 12.70 9.17
C ASN A 58 -3.27 11.90 8.40
N MET A 59 -2.91 10.74 7.82
CA MET A 59 -3.83 9.86 7.10
C MET A 59 -4.40 8.75 8.00
N TYR A 60 -3.96 8.68 9.25
CA TYR A 60 -4.43 7.69 10.22
C TYR A 60 -5.60 8.24 11.04
N LEU A 61 -6.54 7.35 11.38
CA LEU A 61 -7.69 7.66 12.24
C LEU A 61 -7.34 7.67 13.73
N ASN A 62 -6.17 7.17 14.10
CA ASN A 62 -5.73 7.07 15.48
C ASN A 62 -4.20 7.15 15.60
N ASP A 63 -3.74 7.52 16.79
CA ASP A 63 -2.31 7.71 17.08
C ASP A 63 -1.52 6.39 17.01
N ILE A 64 -2.20 5.27 17.26
CA ILE A 64 -1.60 3.92 17.13
C ILE A 64 -1.52 3.45 15.66
N ARG A 65 -1.94 4.27 14.68
CA ARG A 65 -1.84 4.00 13.24
C ARG A 65 -2.40 2.64 12.83
N SER A 66 -3.51 2.21 13.43
CA SER A 66 -4.15 0.91 13.13
C SER A 66 -5.24 0.99 12.06
N ARG A 67 -5.71 2.20 11.74
CA ARG A 67 -6.76 2.44 10.75
C ARG A 67 -6.43 3.67 9.92
N LEU A 68 -6.70 3.59 8.62
CA LEU A 68 -6.57 4.70 7.68
C LEU A 68 -7.90 5.47 7.59
N LEU A 69 -7.79 6.76 7.29
CA LEU A 69 -8.93 7.59 6.88
C LEU A 69 -9.54 7.07 5.56
N PRO A 70 -10.86 7.24 5.33
CA PRO A 70 -11.48 6.86 4.06
C PRO A 70 -10.85 7.54 2.83
N ARG A 71 -10.31 8.75 3.02
CA ARG A 71 -9.60 9.55 2.01
C ARG A 71 -8.08 9.33 1.99
N ALA A 72 -7.57 8.36 2.74
CA ALA A 72 -6.14 8.09 2.78
C ALA A 72 -5.67 7.57 1.41
N ILE A 73 -4.57 8.14 0.93
CA ILE A 73 -3.92 7.73 -0.31
C ILE A 73 -2.46 7.45 0.00
N PRO A 74 -1.84 6.41 -0.58
CA PRO A 74 -0.41 6.22 -0.43
C PRO A 74 0.34 7.42 -1.02
N ASN A 75 1.55 7.68 -0.54
CA ASN A 75 2.41 8.73 -1.08
C ASN A 75 2.94 8.34 -2.47
N ALA A 76 2.87 9.26 -3.42
CA ALA A 76 3.49 9.11 -4.74
C ALA A 76 5.02 9.10 -4.59
N ILE A 77 5.68 8.08 -5.13
CA ILE A 77 7.13 7.98 -5.01
C ILE A 77 7.78 8.68 -6.20
N THR A 78 8.50 9.77 -5.94
CA THR A 78 9.27 10.50 -6.96
C THR A 78 10.31 9.58 -7.61
N PRO A 79 10.50 9.63 -8.93
CA PRO A 79 11.47 8.79 -9.63
C PRO A 79 12.88 9.31 -9.35
N ASN A 80 13.56 8.74 -8.35
CA ASN A 80 15.02 8.79 -8.33
C ASN A 80 15.58 7.50 -8.96
N VAL A 81 16.65 7.69 -9.72
CA VAL A 81 17.08 6.89 -10.86
C VAL A 81 17.78 5.60 -10.40
N MET A 82 17.52 4.50 -11.13
CA MET A 82 18.17 3.18 -11.12
C MET A 82 17.63 2.09 -10.16
N ALA A 83 17.57 0.86 -10.71
CA ALA A 83 17.43 -0.47 -10.10
C ALA A 83 16.01 -1.03 -9.78
N ASN A 84 15.63 -2.04 -10.59
CA ASN A 84 15.19 -3.42 -10.26
C ASN A 84 13.87 -3.74 -9.51
N ASN A 85 12.80 -4.10 -10.25
CA ASN A 85 11.68 -5.00 -9.85
C ASN A 85 11.10 -4.91 -8.42
N ASP A 86 10.74 -3.70 -7.97
CA ASP A 86 10.20 -3.47 -6.62
C ASP A 86 8.68 -3.24 -6.55
N THR A 87 8.05 -3.65 -5.44
CA THR A 87 6.59 -3.76 -5.28
C THR A 87 6.02 -3.08 -4.01
N CYS A 88 5.56 -1.82 -4.11
CA CYS A 88 4.80 -1.16 -3.01
C CYS A 88 3.41 -1.77 -2.75
N ILE A 89 2.86 -2.47 -3.76
CA ILE A 89 1.66 -3.30 -3.62
C ILE A 89 2.11 -4.75 -3.46
N ILE A 90 1.73 -5.36 -2.33
CA ILE A 90 2.21 -6.68 -1.90
C ILE A 90 1.01 -7.63 -1.83
N PRO A 91 1.09 -8.85 -2.42
CA PRO A 91 0.07 -9.87 -2.21
C PRO A 91 -0.03 -10.25 -0.73
N GLN A 92 -1.23 -10.46 -0.21
CA GLN A 92 -1.46 -10.92 1.17
C GLN A 92 -0.73 -12.23 1.47
N SER A 93 -0.56 -13.10 0.47
CA SER A 93 0.20 -14.35 0.56
C SER A 93 1.69 -14.15 0.85
N ASN A 94 2.22 -12.96 0.61
CA ASN A 94 3.64 -12.65 0.75
C ASN A 94 3.95 -11.98 2.10
N ILE A 95 2.95 -11.77 2.95
CA ILE A 95 3.10 -11.16 4.28
C ILE A 95 3.35 -12.32 5.28
N GLN A 96 4.53 -12.37 5.89
CA GLN A 96 4.99 -13.43 6.81
C GLN A 96 4.55 -13.24 8.26
#